data_AF-A0A8C7D8N7-F1
#
_entry.id   AF-A0A8C7D8N7-F1
#
_cell.length_a   1.000
_cell.length_b   1.000
_cell.length_c   1.000
_cell.angle_alpha   90.00
_cell.angle_beta   90.00
_cell.angle_gamma   90.00
#
_symmetry.space_group_name_H-M   'P 1'
#
loop_
_entity.id
_entity.type
_entity.pdbx_description
1 polymer ?
#
loop_
_entity_poly.entity_id
_entity_poly.type
_entity_poly.pdbx_seq_one_letter_code
_entity_poly.pdbx_strand_id
1 'polypeptide(L)'
;MDVSERVEEPEMTRSLGSLLRRLLSKDGKGEEEDKEEGTAKPDSDEQEPQLKGIVTRLFSEQGFYLQMKPDGTINGTKDENSDYTLFNLIPVGLRVVAIQGVKAGLYAAMNGEGFLYTSDLFTVEAKFKESVFENYYVIYSSTLYRQHESGRAWYMGLNKDGVVMKGNRVKKTKPSSHFVPRPIEVSMYKEPSLHDIEEKGRSRKDSGTEAPALLNGGEKVAGQDSTGQDGGS
;
A
#
# COMPACT_ATOMS: atom_id res chain seq x y z
N MET A 1 -43.65 49.61 21.34
CA MET A 1 -42.23 49.42 21.64
C MET A 1 -41.58 48.92 20.35
N ASP A 2 -40.75 49.78 19.79
CA ASP A 2 -39.63 49.54 18.85
C ASP A 2 -38.80 48.29 19.27
N VAL A 3 -38.05 47.52 18.47
CA VAL A 3 -37.18 47.75 17.29
C VAL A 3 -36.88 46.38 16.60
N SER A 4 -36.31 46.43 15.38
CA SER A 4 -35.30 45.50 14.80
C SER A 4 -35.80 44.24 14.08
N GLU A 5 -35.28 43.83 12.91
CA GLU A 5 -34.22 44.31 12.01
C GLU A 5 -34.38 43.57 10.65
N ARG A 6 -33.96 44.19 9.54
CA ARG A 6 -33.86 43.56 8.20
C ARG A 6 -32.50 42.88 8.05
N VAL A 7 -32.42 41.68 7.46
CA VAL A 7 -31.26 41.22 6.65
C VAL A 7 -31.76 40.26 5.53
N GLU A 8 -31.07 40.30 4.38
CA GLU A 8 -31.46 40.01 2.99
C GLU A 8 -31.50 38.52 2.52
N GLU A 9 -32.17 38.28 1.39
CA GLU A 9 -32.07 37.12 0.46
C GLU A 9 -30.85 37.27 -0.51
N PRO A 10 -30.29 36.25 -1.25
CA PRO A 10 -31.04 35.48 -2.27
C PRO A 10 -30.55 34.08 -2.76
N GLU A 11 -31.45 33.45 -3.54
CA GLU A 11 -31.33 32.62 -4.77
C GLU A 11 -30.36 31.41 -4.89
N MET A 12 -30.94 30.20 -5.11
CA MET A 12 -30.72 29.39 -6.34
C MET A 12 -31.62 28.13 -6.37
N THR A 13 -32.92 28.31 -6.65
CA THR A 13 -33.84 27.21 -7.02
C THR A 13 -34.09 27.20 -8.52
N ARG A 14 -33.11 26.82 -9.36
CA ARG A 14 -33.32 26.61 -10.81
C ARG A 14 -32.34 25.61 -11.42
N SER A 15 -32.47 24.31 -11.15
CA SER A 15 -32.02 23.29 -12.13
C SER A 15 -32.52 21.86 -11.84
N LEU A 16 -33.83 21.66 -11.72
CA LEU A 16 -34.44 20.31 -11.75
C LEU A 16 -35.59 20.20 -12.77
N GLY A 17 -35.96 21.30 -13.42
CA GLY A 17 -37.12 21.39 -14.31
C GLY A 17 -36.87 21.08 -15.79
N SER A 18 -35.61 20.94 -16.24
CA SER A 18 -35.31 20.68 -17.67
C SER A 18 -35.32 19.19 -18.02
N LEU A 19 -34.95 18.30 -17.08
CA LEU A 19 -34.87 16.87 -17.36
C LEU A 19 -36.25 16.20 -17.52
N LEU A 20 -37.28 16.70 -16.83
CA LEU A 20 -38.60 16.06 -16.84
C LEU A 20 -39.44 16.40 -18.08
N ARG A 21 -39.09 17.46 -18.83
CA ARG A 21 -39.83 17.87 -20.04
C ARG A 21 -39.42 17.09 -21.28
N ARG A 22 -38.28 16.40 -21.24
CA ARG A 22 -37.74 15.62 -22.38
C ARG A 22 -38.28 14.19 -22.46
N LEU A 23 -39.01 13.73 -21.43
CA LEU A 23 -39.54 12.36 -21.34
C LEU A 23 -41.00 12.20 -21.81
N LEU A 24 -41.69 13.26 -22.26
CA LEU A 24 -43.12 13.21 -22.60
C LEU A 24 -43.48 13.81 -23.98
N SER A 25 -42.70 13.55 -25.03
CA SER A 25 -43.17 13.82 -26.39
C SER A 25 -42.70 12.73 -27.36
N LYS A 26 -43.60 11.77 -27.59
CA LYS A 26 -43.67 10.96 -28.80
C LYS A 26 -44.91 11.41 -29.55
N ASP A 27 -44.76 11.84 -30.81
CA ASP A 27 -45.61 11.50 -31.96
C ASP A 27 -45.24 12.35 -33.19
N GLY A 28 -45.25 11.74 -34.39
CA GLY A 28 -45.43 12.45 -35.67
C GLY A 28 -44.42 12.19 -36.80
N LYS A 29 -44.91 11.60 -37.91
CA LYS A 29 -44.29 11.26 -39.22
C LYS A 29 -43.75 12.43 -40.08
N GLY A 30 -42.77 12.14 -40.96
CA GLY A 30 -42.86 12.41 -42.42
C GLY A 30 -41.83 13.32 -43.14
N GLU A 31 -41.00 12.70 -43.99
CA GLU A 31 -40.48 13.10 -45.34
C GLU A 31 -39.25 14.03 -45.59
N GLU A 32 -38.34 13.49 -46.43
CA GLU A 32 -37.29 13.97 -47.39
C GLU A 32 -36.31 15.11 -47.04
N GLU A 33 -35.01 14.80 -46.88
CA GLU A 33 -33.87 14.88 -47.84
C GLU A 33 -33.25 16.28 -47.98
N ASP A 34 -32.06 16.48 -47.41
CA ASP A 34 -30.92 17.07 -48.12
C ASP A 34 -29.60 16.80 -47.37
N LYS A 35 -28.57 16.51 -48.16
CA LYS A 35 -27.22 16.10 -47.75
C LYS A 35 -26.45 17.24 -47.08
N GLU A 36 -25.85 16.95 -45.92
CA GLU A 36 -24.51 17.48 -45.61
C GLU A 36 -23.75 16.49 -44.73
N GLU A 37 -22.60 16.05 -45.22
CA GLU A 37 -21.69 15.09 -44.58
C GLU A 37 -20.96 15.78 -43.42
N GLY A 38 -21.63 15.90 -42.28
CA GLY A 38 -21.01 16.19 -41.00
C GLY A 38 -20.65 14.89 -40.29
N THR A 39 -19.40 14.47 -40.37
CA THR A 39 -18.86 13.41 -39.51
C THR A 39 -18.89 13.87 -38.05
N ALA A 40 -20.01 13.62 -37.37
CA ALA A 40 -20.11 13.77 -35.93
C ALA A 40 -19.22 12.71 -35.28
N LYS A 41 -18.04 13.12 -34.83
CA LYS A 41 -17.25 12.35 -33.86
C LYS A 41 -18.10 12.16 -32.60
N PRO A 42 -18.27 10.94 -32.08
CA PRO A 42 -18.63 10.80 -30.69
C PRO A 42 -17.35 11.02 -29.89
N ASP A 43 -17.03 12.28 -29.58
CA ASP A 43 -16.15 12.58 -28.44
C ASP A 43 -16.98 12.39 -27.16
N SER A 44 -17.39 11.14 -26.90
CA SER A 44 -17.66 10.74 -25.53
C SER A 44 -16.28 10.48 -24.94
N ASP A 45 -15.73 11.49 -24.26
CA ASP A 45 -14.70 11.28 -23.25
C ASP A 45 -15.20 10.14 -22.36
N GLU A 46 -14.73 8.91 -22.61
CA GLU A 46 -14.84 7.82 -21.68
C GLU A 46 -14.08 8.30 -20.44
N GLN A 47 -14.80 8.92 -19.50
CA GLN A 47 -14.25 9.31 -18.22
C GLN A 47 -13.73 8.03 -17.58
N GLU A 48 -12.42 7.81 -17.71
CA GLU A 48 -11.75 6.67 -17.11
C GLU A 48 -12.18 6.57 -15.65
N PRO A 49 -12.50 5.37 -15.13
CA PRO A 49 -12.94 5.22 -13.76
C PRO A 49 -11.87 5.80 -12.82
N GLN A 50 -12.20 6.91 -12.18
CA GLN A 50 -11.32 7.55 -11.20
C GLN A 50 -11.68 7.08 -9.81
N LEU A 51 -10.71 6.47 -9.13
CA LEU A 51 -10.79 6.06 -7.75
C LEU A 51 -10.58 7.28 -6.84
N LYS A 52 -11.50 7.51 -5.91
CA LYS A 52 -11.37 8.57 -4.91
C LYS A 52 -10.56 8.06 -3.71
N GLY A 53 -9.27 8.40 -3.66
CA GLY A 53 -8.37 8.06 -2.56
C GLY A 53 -7.96 9.28 -1.73
N ILE A 54 -6.90 9.11 -0.96
CA ILE A 54 -6.32 10.19 -0.15
C ILE A 54 -4.80 10.21 -0.24
N VAL A 55 -4.23 11.40 -0.12
CA VAL A 55 -2.84 11.59 0.29
C VAL A 55 -2.82 11.63 1.81
N THR A 56 -1.99 10.80 2.44
CA THR A 56 -1.93 10.66 3.90
C THR A 56 -0.52 10.39 4.38
N ARG A 57 -0.25 10.67 5.66
CA ARG A 57 0.83 10.02 6.39
C ARG A 57 0.29 8.82 7.17
N LEU A 58 1.11 7.80 7.42
CA LEU A 58 0.75 6.66 8.26
C LEU A 58 1.60 6.68 9.53
N PHE A 59 1.01 7.09 10.65
CA PHE A 59 1.71 7.14 11.94
C PHE A 59 1.55 5.82 12.68
N SER A 60 2.64 5.09 12.91
CA SER A 60 2.65 3.86 13.68
C SER A 60 2.54 4.14 15.17
N GLU A 61 1.80 3.31 15.91
CA GLU A 61 1.74 3.36 17.38
C GLU A 61 3.13 3.21 18.03
N GLN A 62 4.09 2.62 17.30
CA GLN A 62 5.48 2.50 17.74
C GLN A 62 6.23 3.85 17.80
N GLY A 63 5.60 4.95 17.39
CA GLY A 63 6.14 6.31 17.51
C GLY A 63 6.88 6.81 16.27
N PHE A 64 6.56 6.26 15.09
CA PHE A 64 7.22 6.59 13.82
C PHE A 64 6.20 6.84 12.72
N TYR A 65 6.46 7.81 11.86
CA TYR A 65 5.83 7.88 10.54
C TYR A 65 6.44 6.81 9.65
N LEU A 66 5.60 6.04 8.96
CA LEU A 66 6.08 5.20 7.87
C LEU A 66 6.75 6.08 6.81
N GLN A 67 7.84 5.61 6.25
CA GLN A 67 8.62 6.31 5.22
C GLN A 67 8.94 5.35 4.09
N MET A 68 8.86 5.83 2.86
CA MET A 68 9.38 5.15 1.67
C MET A 68 10.36 6.07 0.96
N LYS A 69 11.63 5.67 0.93
CA LYS A 69 12.70 6.44 0.30
C LYS A 69 12.79 6.15 -1.21
N PRO A 70 13.46 7.02 -1.99
CA PRO A 70 13.64 6.81 -3.43
C PRO A 70 14.40 5.54 -3.80
N ASP A 71 15.21 4.99 -2.89
CA ASP A 71 15.94 3.73 -3.07
C ASP A 71 15.08 2.47 -2.82
N GLY A 72 13.78 2.64 -2.53
CA GLY A 72 12.85 1.56 -2.21
C GLY A 72 12.87 1.13 -0.74
N THR A 73 13.71 1.73 0.11
CA THR A 73 13.74 1.40 1.53
C THR A 73 12.43 1.84 2.20
N ILE A 74 11.80 0.91 2.91
CA ILE A 74 10.66 1.18 3.80
C ILE A 74 11.11 1.05 5.25
N ASN A 75 10.91 2.09 6.05
CA ASN A 75 11.19 2.12 7.48
C ASN A 75 10.33 3.18 8.19
N GLY A 76 10.53 3.35 9.49
CA GLY A 76 9.95 4.40 10.30
C GLY A 76 10.91 5.58 10.45
N THR A 77 10.38 6.80 10.46
CA THR A 77 11.09 8.03 10.77
C THR A 77 10.34 8.84 11.82
N LYS A 78 11.07 9.64 12.61
CA LYS A 78 10.49 10.64 13.52
C LYS A 78 10.37 12.03 12.88
N ASP A 79 10.96 12.21 11.69
CA ASP A 79 10.86 13.45 10.94
C ASP A 79 9.48 13.56 10.28
N GLU A 80 8.60 14.34 10.90
CA GLU A 80 7.25 14.59 10.39
C GLU A 80 7.23 15.46 9.12
N ASN A 81 8.32 16.18 8.83
CA ASN A 81 8.41 17.07 7.67
C ASN A 81 9.00 16.36 6.45
N SER A 82 9.41 15.10 6.58
CA SER A 82 9.93 14.34 5.46
C SER A 82 8.84 14.07 4.42
N ASP A 83 9.06 14.54 3.19
CA ASP A 83 8.19 14.24 2.04
C ASP A 83 8.06 12.74 1.75
N TYR A 84 9.03 11.94 2.17
CA TYR A 84 9.03 10.48 2.01
C TYR A 84 8.00 9.77 2.91
N THR A 85 7.32 10.50 3.79
CA THR A 85 6.23 9.98 4.64
C THR A 85 4.84 10.14 4.02
N LEU A 86 4.77 10.76 2.83
CA LEU A 86 3.52 10.96 2.10
C LEU A 86 3.21 9.72 1.25
N PHE A 87 2.00 9.19 1.42
CA PHE A 87 1.50 8.04 0.67
C PHE A 87 0.17 8.36 -0.01
N ASN A 88 0.01 7.87 -1.22
CA ASN A 88 -1.30 7.69 -1.85
C ASN A 88 -1.92 6.42 -1.27
N LEU A 89 -3.07 6.56 -0.64
CA LEU A 89 -3.93 5.46 -0.19
C LEU A 89 -5.08 5.31 -1.20
N ILE A 90 -4.93 4.35 -2.12
CA ILE A 90 -5.79 4.21 -3.29
C ILE A 90 -6.75 3.03 -3.05
N PRO A 91 -8.09 3.23 -3.04
CA PRO A 91 -9.04 2.14 -2.82
C PRO A 91 -9.17 1.28 -4.08
N VAL A 92 -8.62 0.06 -4.04
CA VAL A 92 -8.60 -0.89 -5.17
C VAL A 92 -9.56 -2.06 -4.96
N GLY A 93 -10.52 -1.88 -4.05
CA GLY A 93 -11.56 -2.85 -3.71
C GLY A 93 -12.23 -2.53 -2.37
N LEU A 94 -13.27 -3.29 -2.03
CA LEU A 94 -13.97 -3.12 -0.75
C LEU A 94 -13.01 -3.37 0.42
N ARG A 95 -12.63 -2.30 1.14
CA ARG A 95 -11.65 -2.33 2.24
C ARG A 95 -10.28 -2.86 1.80
N VAL A 96 -9.94 -2.70 0.52
CA VAL A 96 -8.63 -3.06 -0.02
C VAL A 96 -8.00 -1.81 -0.60
N VAL A 97 -6.77 -1.54 -0.17
CA VAL A 97 -6.00 -0.36 -0.59
C VAL A 97 -4.68 -0.79 -1.22
N ALA A 98 -4.25 -0.01 -2.21
CA ALA A 98 -2.85 0.09 -2.59
C ALA A 98 -2.22 1.24 -1.80
N ILE A 99 -0.96 1.06 -1.39
CA ILE A 99 -0.19 2.06 -0.64
C ILE A 99 1.02 2.42 -1.49
N GLN A 100 1.06 3.63 -2.04
CA GLN A 100 2.13 4.09 -2.92
C GLN A 100 2.86 5.28 -2.31
N GLY A 101 4.19 5.26 -2.26
CA GLY A 101 4.96 6.42 -1.80
C GLY A 101 4.89 7.56 -2.81
N VAL A 102 4.44 8.74 -2.40
CA VAL A 102 4.20 9.88 -3.32
C VAL A 102 5.48 10.29 -4.05
N LYS A 103 6.61 10.36 -3.33
CA LYS A 103 7.89 10.80 -3.91
C LYS A 103 8.62 9.71 -4.68
N ALA A 104 8.44 8.44 -4.27
CA ALA A 104 9.13 7.31 -4.91
C ALA A 104 8.35 6.77 -6.12
N GLY A 105 7.03 6.94 -6.16
CA GLY A 105 6.17 6.34 -7.18
C GLY A 105 5.99 4.82 -7.03
N LEU A 106 6.60 4.20 -6.01
CA LEU A 106 6.58 2.76 -5.79
C LEU A 106 5.42 2.34 -4.88
N TYR A 107 4.85 1.17 -5.14
CA TYR A 107 3.88 0.50 -4.27
C TYR A 107 4.58 -0.28 -3.18
N ALA A 108 4.08 -0.21 -1.95
CA ALA A 108 4.39 -1.23 -0.96
C ALA A 108 3.73 -2.55 -1.39
N ALA A 109 4.43 -3.66 -1.20
CA ALA A 109 3.95 -5.00 -1.50
C ALA A 109 4.51 -6.00 -0.47
N MET A 110 3.82 -7.12 -0.27
CA MET A 110 4.27 -8.17 0.64
C MET A 110 4.39 -9.50 -0.10
N ASN A 111 5.57 -10.10 -0.07
CA ASN A 111 5.83 -11.34 -0.79
C ASN A 111 5.36 -12.59 -0.04
N GLY A 112 5.35 -13.74 -0.73
CA GLY A 112 4.98 -15.05 -0.16
C GLY A 112 5.86 -15.54 0.99
N GLU A 113 7.02 -14.93 1.24
CA GLU A 113 7.79 -15.19 2.45
C GLU A 113 7.33 -14.31 3.61
N GLY A 114 6.68 -13.17 3.34
CA GLY A 114 6.20 -12.20 4.32
C GLY A 114 7.09 -10.97 4.44
N PHE A 115 8.05 -10.79 3.54
CA PHE A 115 8.84 -9.57 3.48
C PHE A 115 8.03 -8.47 2.80
N LEU A 116 8.02 -7.29 3.42
CA LEU A 116 7.54 -6.08 2.76
C LEU A 116 8.64 -5.58 1.82
N TYR A 117 8.26 -5.20 0.61
CA TYR A 117 9.17 -4.68 -0.41
C TYR A 117 8.45 -3.59 -1.22
N THR A 118 9.17 -2.96 -2.14
CA THR A 118 8.62 -1.97 -3.07
C THR A 118 8.54 -2.50 -4.48
N SER A 119 7.45 -2.18 -5.17
CA SER A 119 7.19 -2.57 -6.57
C SER A 119 6.89 -1.34 -7.40
N ASP A 120 7.44 -1.25 -8.61
CA ASP A 120 7.06 -0.27 -9.63
C ASP A 120 5.70 -0.63 -10.26
N LEU A 121 5.46 -1.92 -10.46
CA LEU A 121 4.20 -2.44 -10.98
C LEU A 121 3.19 -2.69 -9.85
N PHE A 122 1.91 -2.42 -10.13
CA PHE A 122 0.83 -2.80 -9.25
C PHE A 122 0.49 -4.28 -9.45
N THR A 123 0.82 -5.11 -8.45
CA THR A 123 0.55 -6.55 -8.46
C THR A 123 -0.45 -6.93 -7.37
N VAL A 124 -0.88 -8.19 -7.36
CA VAL A 124 -1.73 -8.73 -6.27
C VAL A 124 -1.04 -8.68 -4.90
N GLU A 125 0.30 -8.69 -4.85
CA GLU A 125 1.07 -8.56 -3.59
C GLU A 125 1.03 -7.13 -3.02
N ALA A 126 0.66 -6.12 -3.83
CA ALA A 126 0.48 -4.73 -3.43
C ALA A 126 -0.92 -4.41 -2.90
N LYS A 127 -1.81 -5.41 -2.80
CA LYS A 127 -3.17 -5.26 -2.26
C LYS A 127 -3.19 -5.56 -0.77
N PHE A 128 -3.49 -4.54 0.03
CA PHE A 128 -3.66 -4.69 1.49
C PHE A 128 -5.11 -4.54 1.89
N LYS A 129 -5.62 -5.50 2.66
CA LYS A 129 -6.89 -5.35 3.35
C LYS A 129 -6.71 -4.44 4.56
N GLU A 130 -7.39 -3.31 4.55
CA GLU A 130 -7.50 -2.42 5.71
C GLU A 130 -8.60 -2.91 6.66
N SER A 131 -8.38 -2.77 7.95
CA SER A 131 -9.37 -3.09 8.98
C SER A 131 -9.16 -2.21 10.18
N VAL A 132 -10.25 -1.87 10.86
CA VAL A 132 -10.19 -1.14 12.12
C VAL A 132 -9.91 -2.11 13.26
N PHE A 133 -9.06 -1.71 14.20
CA PHE A 133 -8.79 -2.40 15.45
C PHE A 133 -9.12 -1.48 16.64
N GLU A 134 -9.91 -2.00 17.58
CA GLU A 134 -10.37 -1.29 18.79
C GLU A 134 -10.96 0.11 18.52
N ASN A 135 -11.60 0.29 17.36
CA ASN A 135 -12.21 1.55 16.90
C ASN A 135 -11.26 2.76 16.79
N TYR A 136 -9.94 2.53 16.80
CA TYR A 136 -8.96 3.61 16.80
C TYR A 136 -7.85 3.40 15.75
N TYR A 137 -7.27 2.20 15.70
CA TYR A 137 -6.17 1.92 14.78
C TYR A 137 -6.67 1.33 13.46
N VAL A 138 -5.93 1.60 12.39
CA VAL A 138 -6.04 0.88 11.12
C VAL A 138 -4.87 -0.11 11.03
N ILE A 139 -5.20 -1.34 10.64
CA ILE A 139 -4.23 -2.40 10.37
C ILE A 139 -4.33 -2.80 8.91
N TYR A 140 -3.18 -3.06 8.30
CA TYR A 140 -3.08 -3.47 6.89
C TYR A 140 -2.55 -4.89 6.81
N SER A 141 -3.33 -5.79 6.22
CA SER A 141 -2.97 -7.20 6.04
C SER A 141 -2.81 -7.58 4.59
N SER A 142 -1.91 -8.52 4.29
CA SER A 142 -1.86 -9.13 2.96
C SER A 142 -3.23 -9.72 2.61
N THR A 143 -3.68 -9.47 1.38
CA THR A 143 -4.87 -10.13 0.83
C THR A 143 -4.60 -11.60 0.47
N LEU A 144 -3.35 -11.95 0.18
CA LEU A 144 -2.93 -13.27 -0.27
C LEU A 144 -2.41 -14.15 0.88
N TYR A 145 -1.55 -13.59 1.73
CA TYR A 145 -0.71 -14.40 2.61
C TYR A 145 -1.20 -14.46 4.05
N ARG A 146 -1.27 -15.69 4.56
CA ARG A 146 -1.75 -16.06 5.89
C ARG A 146 -0.96 -17.25 6.40
N GLN A 147 -0.95 -17.44 7.71
CA GLN A 147 -0.42 -18.66 8.32
C GLN A 147 -1.26 -19.85 7.89
N HIS A 148 -0.66 -20.87 7.28
CA HIS A 148 -1.37 -22.03 6.72
C HIS A 148 -2.26 -22.75 7.75
N GLU A 149 -1.72 -23.04 8.94
CA GLU A 149 -2.44 -23.82 9.95
C GLU A 149 -3.54 -23.05 10.68
N SER A 150 -3.28 -21.79 11.06
CA SER A 150 -4.20 -21.00 11.90
C SER A 150 -5.08 -20.04 11.10
N GLY A 151 -4.84 -19.87 9.80
CA GLY A 151 -5.52 -18.86 8.97
C GLY A 151 -5.19 -17.40 9.36
N ARG A 152 -4.29 -17.19 10.32
CA ARG A 152 -3.93 -15.85 10.82
C ARG A 152 -3.29 -15.02 9.71
N ALA A 153 -3.86 -13.85 9.44
CA ALA A 153 -3.33 -12.95 8.41
C ALA A 153 -1.90 -12.48 8.73
N TRP A 154 -1.16 -12.13 7.69
CA TRP A 154 0.11 -11.43 7.81
C TRP A 154 -0.12 -9.93 7.67
N TYR A 155 0.56 -9.14 8.49
CA TYR A 155 0.29 -7.71 8.63
C TYR A 155 1.53 -6.88 8.31
N MET A 156 1.34 -5.72 7.70
CA MET A 156 2.38 -4.69 7.66
C MET A 156 2.64 -4.20 9.09
N GLY A 157 3.90 -3.90 9.42
CA GLY A 157 4.21 -3.39 10.74
C GLY A 157 5.66 -2.99 10.97
N LEU A 158 5.87 -2.16 11.99
CA LEU A 158 7.17 -1.70 12.46
C LEU A 158 7.48 -2.27 13.85
N ASN A 159 8.75 -2.53 14.14
CA ASN A 159 9.19 -2.83 15.49
C ASN A 159 9.35 -1.52 16.31
N LYS A 160 9.83 -1.63 17.57
CA LYS A 160 10.02 -0.48 18.47
C LYS A 160 11.14 0.46 18.03
N ASP A 161 11.97 0.03 17.10
CA ASP A 161 13.10 0.80 16.56
C ASP A 161 12.75 1.44 15.20
N GLY A 162 11.50 1.32 14.74
CA GLY A 162 11.05 1.84 13.46
C GLY A 162 11.50 0.97 12.27
N VAL A 163 11.90 -0.27 12.48
CA VAL A 163 12.31 -1.18 11.41
C VAL A 163 11.12 -2.03 10.97
N VAL A 164 10.96 -2.20 9.67
CA VAL A 164 9.92 -3.05 9.08
C VAL A 164 10.08 -4.50 9.56
N MET A 165 8.94 -5.10 9.92
CA MET A 165 8.87 -6.48 10.36
C MET A 165 8.33 -7.40 9.26
N LYS A 166 8.80 -8.66 9.28
CA LYS A 166 8.23 -9.73 8.46
C LYS A 166 6.75 -9.95 8.84
N GLY A 167 5.85 -9.97 7.86
CA GLY A 167 4.41 -9.92 8.07
C GLY A 167 3.85 -11.07 8.91
N ASN A 168 4.46 -12.25 8.85
CA ASN A 168 4.08 -13.39 9.68
C ASN A 168 4.38 -13.19 11.18
N ARG A 169 5.32 -12.29 11.52
CA ARG A 169 5.70 -11.92 12.90
C ARG A 169 4.83 -10.78 13.46
N VAL A 170 4.17 -10.02 12.60
CA VAL A 170 3.27 -8.93 13.00
C VAL A 170 1.91 -9.53 13.38
N LYS A 171 1.34 -9.10 14.51
CA LYS A 171 0.08 -9.62 15.05
C LYS A 171 -0.93 -8.50 15.16
N LYS A 172 -2.18 -8.78 14.78
CA LYS A 172 -3.34 -7.86 14.83
C LYS A 172 -3.49 -7.10 16.15
N THR A 173 -3.20 -7.75 17.27
CA THR A 173 -3.42 -7.19 18.62
C THR A 173 -2.17 -6.54 19.21
N LYS A 174 -1.13 -6.34 18.38
CA LYS A 174 0.14 -5.77 18.84
C LYS A 174 0.37 -4.39 18.20
N PRO A 175 0.93 -3.43 18.97
CA PRO A 175 1.25 -2.09 18.48
C PRO A 175 2.06 -2.04 17.20
N SER A 176 2.86 -3.06 16.93
CA SER A 176 3.61 -3.16 15.67
C SER A 176 2.74 -3.13 14.41
N SER A 177 1.46 -3.54 14.51
CA SER A 177 0.52 -3.56 13.39
C SER A 177 -0.37 -2.31 13.29
N HIS A 178 -0.33 -1.45 14.30
CA HIS A 178 -1.28 -0.38 14.49
C HIS A 178 -0.79 0.91 13.85
N PHE A 179 -1.58 1.46 12.93
CA PHE A 179 -1.32 2.73 12.28
C PHE A 179 -2.51 3.67 12.47
N VAL A 180 -2.22 4.97 12.53
CA VAL A 180 -3.20 6.06 12.50
C VAL A 180 -2.94 6.83 11.21
N PRO A 181 -3.82 6.72 10.20
CA PRO A 181 -3.77 7.58 9.04
C PRO A 181 -3.93 9.05 9.47
N ARG A 182 -3.08 9.92 8.92
CA ARG A 182 -3.18 11.38 9.05
C ARG A 182 -3.41 11.97 7.65
N PRO A 183 -4.67 12.05 7.20
CA PRO A 183 -5.00 12.54 5.88
C PRO A 183 -4.53 13.97 5.68
N ILE A 184 -4.08 14.27 4.47
CA ILE A 184 -3.70 15.61 4.02
C ILE A 184 -4.78 16.15 3.10
N GLU A 185 -5.06 15.41 2.03
CA GLU A 185 -6.06 15.79 1.03
C GLU A 185 -6.70 14.57 0.37
N VAL A 186 -7.85 14.78 -0.24
CA VAL A 186 -8.52 13.82 -1.10
C VAL A 186 -7.99 14.00 -2.52
N SER A 187 -7.71 12.90 -3.22
CA SER A 187 -7.21 12.93 -4.59
C SER A 187 -7.90 11.88 -5.46
N MET A 188 -7.99 12.15 -6.76
CA MET A 188 -8.54 11.23 -7.75
C MET A 188 -7.39 10.49 -8.42
N TYR A 189 -7.49 9.17 -8.46
CA TYR A 189 -6.47 8.29 -9.03
C TYR A 189 -7.06 7.51 -10.18
N LYS A 190 -6.29 7.33 -11.26
CA LYS A 190 -6.60 6.30 -12.24
C LYS A 190 -6.51 4.93 -11.57
N GLU A 191 -7.40 4.01 -11.92
CA GLU A 191 -7.28 2.62 -11.47
C GLU A 191 -5.94 2.01 -11.92
N PRO A 192 -5.10 1.54 -10.99
CA PRO A 192 -3.81 0.96 -11.36
C PRO A 192 -3.99 -0.35 -12.13
N SER A 193 -3.30 -0.50 -13.26
CA SER A 193 -3.31 -1.73 -14.04
C SER A 193 -2.69 -2.88 -13.25
N LEU A 194 -3.42 -3.99 -13.11
CA LEU A 194 -2.95 -5.17 -12.40
C LEU A 194 -1.98 -5.97 -13.27
N HIS A 195 -0.80 -6.28 -12.72
CA HIS A 195 0.23 -7.10 -13.36
C HIS A 195 0.43 -8.42 -12.61
N ASP A 196 0.87 -9.44 -13.35
CA ASP A 196 1.27 -10.72 -12.77
C ASP A 196 2.57 -10.59 -11.96
N ILE A 197 2.76 -11.50 -11.01
CA ILE A 197 4.02 -11.57 -10.26
C ILE A 197 5.06 -12.26 -11.15
N GLU A 198 6.08 -11.54 -11.58
CA GLU A 198 7.21 -12.17 -12.28
C GLU A 198 8.04 -13.00 -11.29
N GLU A 199 7.99 -14.33 -11.40
CA GLU A 199 8.80 -15.24 -10.56
C GLU A 199 10.29 -15.24 -10.95
N LYS A 200 10.65 -14.70 -12.12
CA LYS A 200 12.02 -14.68 -12.64
C LYS A 200 12.83 -13.54 -12.03
N GLY A 201 13.64 -13.86 -11.02
CA GLY A 201 14.74 -12.98 -10.62
C GLY A 201 15.16 -13.02 -9.16
N ARG A 202 14.58 -13.86 -8.30
CA ARG A 202 15.03 -14.03 -6.89
C ARG A 202 16.33 -14.86 -6.78
N SER A 203 17.27 -14.65 -7.72
CA SER A 203 18.62 -15.18 -7.60
C SER A 203 19.34 -14.43 -6.50
N ARG A 204 19.72 -15.19 -5.48
CA ARG A 204 20.61 -14.79 -4.39
C ARG A 204 21.80 -14.04 -4.97
N LYS A 205 21.93 -12.75 -4.68
CA LYS A 205 23.23 -12.09 -4.73
C LYS A 205 24.00 -12.53 -3.50
N ASP A 206 24.46 -13.78 -3.54
CA ASP A 206 25.49 -14.29 -2.66
C ASP A 206 26.77 -13.55 -3.04
N SER A 207 27.03 -12.42 -2.38
CA SER A 207 28.31 -11.74 -2.49
C SER A 207 29.33 -12.58 -1.73
N GLY A 208 29.91 -13.55 -2.43
CA GLY A 208 31.03 -14.33 -1.96
C GLY A 208 32.14 -13.41 -1.44
N THR A 209 32.49 -13.59 -0.17
CA THR A 209 33.80 -13.22 0.32
C THR A 209 34.55 -14.53 0.53
N GLU A 210 35.31 -14.92 -0.49
CA GLU A 210 36.27 -16.02 -0.37
C GLU A 210 37.33 -15.61 0.66
N ALA A 211 37.36 -16.30 1.80
CA ALA A 211 38.49 -16.24 2.71
C ALA A 211 39.62 -17.12 2.14
N PRO A 212 40.87 -16.63 2.08
CA PRO A 212 41.96 -17.34 1.44
C PRO A 212 42.33 -18.60 2.24
N ALA A 213 42.44 -19.72 1.53
CA ALA A 213 42.97 -20.97 2.05
C ALA A 213 44.44 -20.78 2.46
N LEU A 214 44.73 -20.85 3.76
CA LEU A 214 46.09 -20.97 4.26
C LEU A 214 46.53 -22.43 4.19
N LEU A 215 47.55 -22.64 3.35
CA LEU A 215 48.33 -23.85 3.20
C LEU A 215 49.26 -24.02 4.42
N ASN A 216 49.22 -25.18 5.06
CA ASN A 216 50.37 -25.87 5.66
C ASN A 216 49.89 -27.28 6.05
N GLY A 217 50.48 -28.37 5.56
CA GLY A 217 51.91 -28.65 5.65
C GLY A 217 52.09 -29.51 6.90
N GLY A 218 52.06 -30.83 6.73
CA GLY A 218 51.74 -31.77 7.79
C GLY A 218 52.84 -32.07 8.79
N GLU A 219 52.43 -32.73 9.87
CA GLU A 219 53.26 -33.67 10.62
C GLU A 219 52.33 -34.62 11.39
N LYS A 220 52.35 -35.91 11.06
CA LYS A 220 51.85 -36.98 11.94
C LYS A 220 53.06 -37.54 12.67
N VAL A 221 53.19 -37.24 13.95
CA VAL A 221 54.07 -37.95 14.88
C VAL A 221 53.31 -38.24 16.17
N ALA A 222 53.66 -39.40 16.73
CA ALA A 222 52.95 -40.26 17.66
C ALA A 222 52.83 -39.76 19.12
N GLY A 223 51.97 -40.44 19.87
CA GLY A 223 51.91 -40.45 21.34
C GLY A 223 50.63 -41.16 21.80
N GLN A 224 50.58 -42.49 21.75
CA GLN A 224 50.74 -43.37 22.92
C GLN A 224 49.75 -43.08 24.05
N ASP A 225 48.64 -43.83 24.02
CA ASP A 225 47.80 -44.12 25.18
C ASP A 225 48.65 -44.80 26.26
N SER A 226 48.73 -44.19 27.43
CA SER A 226 49.18 -44.86 28.65
C SER A 226 48.13 -44.66 29.73
N THR A 227 47.44 -45.75 30.01
CA THR A 227 46.61 -45.99 31.19
C THR A 227 47.48 -45.91 32.46
N GLY A 228 47.04 -45.14 33.45
CA GLY A 228 47.67 -45.09 34.78
C GLY A 228 46.75 -44.44 35.80
N GLN A 229 46.17 -45.27 36.66
CA GLN A 229 45.23 -44.93 37.73
C GLN A 229 45.88 -44.18 38.90
N ASP A 230 45.03 -43.38 39.53
CA ASP A 230 44.89 -43.07 40.96
C ASP A 230 46.10 -42.79 41.85
N GLY A 231 46.03 -41.58 42.43
CA GLY A 231 46.82 -41.17 43.57
C GLY A 231 46.41 -41.88 44.86
N GLY A 232 47.39 -42.00 45.76
CA GLY A 232 47.20 -42.45 47.12
C GLY A 232 48.43 -42.17 47.96
N SER A 233 48.27 -41.15 48.82
CA SER A 233 49.09 -40.76 50.00
C SER A 233 50.45 -40.10 49.76
#